data_AF-A0A1L5BKQ5-F1
#
_entry.id   AF-A0A1L5BKQ5-F1
#
_cell.length_a   1.000
_cell.length_b   1.000
_cell.length_c   1.000
_cell.angle_alpha   90.00
_cell.angle_beta   90.00
_cell.angle_gamma   90.00
#
_symmetry.space_group_name_H-M   'P 1'
#
loop_
_entity.id
_entity.type
_entity.pdbx_description
1 polymer ?
#
loop_
_entity_poly.entity_id
_entity_poly.type
_entity_poly.pdbx_seq_one_letter_code
_entity_poly.pdbx_strand_id
1 'polypeptide(L)' 'MEWKLVREDNGSIAVKNGDLDSEFAALTWARHWLENNADHDRYRLQPEADDRPMLMIRTVTGQWYGMLIAAEAGAT' A
#
# COMPACT_ATOMS: atom_id res chain seq x y z
N MET A 1 2.06 14.75 -0.06
CA MET A 1 2.73 13.76 -0.94
C MET A 1 1.65 12.86 -1.51
N GLU A 2 1.68 12.55 -2.80
CA GLU A 2 0.67 11.67 -3.42
C GLU A 2 1.01 10.19 -3.17
N TRP A 3 0.02 9.44 -2.74
CA TRP A 3 0.08 8.01 -2.48
C TRP A 3 -1.01 7.28 -3.24
N LYS A 4 -0.73 6.03 -3.59
CA LYS A 4 -1.68 5.12 -4.24
C LYS A 4 -1.68 3.76 -3.57
N LEU A 5 -2.84 3.10 -3.60
CA LEU A 5 -2.96 1.67 -3.35
C LEU A 5 -3.04 0.93 -4.69
N VAL A 6 -2.15 -0.05 -4.85
CA VAL A 6 -2.05 -0.87 -6.06
C VAL A 6 -2.35 -2.31 -5.70
N ARG A 7 -3.22 -2.98 -6.44
CA ARG A 7 -3.49 -4.40 -6.26
C ARG A 7 -2.26 -5.25 -6.58
N GLU A 8 -1.97 -6.25 -5.77
CA GLU A 8 -0.80 -7.10 -6.02
C GLU A 8 -1.03 -8.04 -7.21
N ASP A 9 -2.23 -8.64 -7.37
CA ASP A 9 -2.48 -9.65 -8.41
C ASP A 9 -2.31 -9.14 -9.84
N ASN A 10 -2.73 -7.90 -10.10
CA ASN A 10 -2.84 -7.36 -11.46
C ASN A 10 -2.18 -5.99 -11.64
N GLY A 11 -1.61 -5.42 -10.57
CA GLY A 11 -0.94 -4.12 -10.63
C GLY A 11 -1.86 -2.92 -10.87
N SER A 12 -3.18 -3.10 -10.81
CA SER A 12 -4.14 -2.00 -11.01
C SER A 12 -4.18 -1.07 -9.82
N ILE A 13 -4.33 0.23 -10.08
CA ILE A 13 -4.50 1.23 -9.03
C ILE A 13 -5.93 1.16 -8.51
N ALA A 14 -6.09 0.86 -7.21
CA ALA A 14 -7.38 0.78 -6.55
C ALA A 14 -7.89 2.17 -6.12
N VAL A 15 -6.99 3.00 -5.57
CA VAL A 15 -7.28 4.38 -5.16
C VAL A 15 -6.00 5.20 -5.09
N LYS A 16 -6.14 6.51 -5.29
CA LYS A 16 -5.07 7.52 -5.08
C LYS A 16 -5.52 8.57 -4.06
N ASN A 17 -4.56 9.13 -3.32
CA ASN A 17 -4.76 10.27 -2.44
C ASN A 17 -3.55 11.21 -2.49
N GLY A 18 -3.79 12.47 -2.89
CA GLY A 18 -2.75 13.48 -3.13
C GLY A 18 -2.25 14.23 -1.90
N ASP A 19 -2.98 14.16 -0.78
CA ASP A 19 -2.86 15.13 0.31
C ASP A 19 -2.47 14.46 1.64
N LEU A 20 -1.38 13.70 1.63
CA LEU A 20 -0.87 13.05 2.83
C LEU A 20 0.50 13.61 3.21
N ASP A 21 0.60 14.12 4.44
CA ASP A 21 1.76 14.84 4.95
C ASP A 21 2.93 13.93 5.38
N SER A 22 2.69 12.62 5.53
CA SER A 22 3.68 11.67 6.08
C SER A 22 3.35 10.22 5.71
N GLU A 23 4.37 9.34 5.75
CA GLU A 23 4.20 7.88 5.57
C GLU A 23 3.22 7.29 6.61
N PHE A 24 3.27 7.75 7.86
CA PHE A 24 2.33 7.33 8.89
C PHE A 24 0.87 7.69 8.56
N ALA A 25 0.65 8.89 7.99
CA ALA A 25 -0.67 9.31 7.53
C ALA A 25 -1.13 8.43 6.34
N ALA A 26 -0.22 8.10 5.43
CA ALA A 26 -0.50 7.20 4.32
C ALA A 26 -0.84 5.78 4.77
N LEU A 27 -0.13 5.23 5.76
CA LEU A 27 -0.46 3.93 6.37
C LEU A 27 -1.84 3.93 7.02
N THR A 28 -2.14 4.98 7.78
CA THR A 28 -3.45 5.12 8.46
C THR A 28 -4.58 5.21 7.43
N TRP A 29 -4.39 6.04 6.40
CA TRP A 29 -5.33 6.17 5.28
C TRP A 29 -5.52 4.85 4.54
N ALA A 30 -4.43 4.19 4.16
CA ALA A 30 -4.46 2.92 3.43
C ALA A 30 -5.20 1.85 4.23
N ARG A 31 -4.89 1.71 5.52
CA ARG A 31 -5.57 0.75 6.40
C ARG A 31 -7.07 1.03 6.45
N HIS A 32 -7.48 2.27 6.69
CA HIS A 32 -8.90 2.62 6.75
C HIS A 32 -9.61 2.34 5.43
N TRP A 33 -8.96 2.64 4.29
CA TRP A 33 -9.53 2.33 2.98
C TRP A 33 -9.69 0.81 2.78
N LEU A 34 -8.67 0.03 3.11
CA LEU A 34 -8.65 -1.43 2.96
C LEU A 34 -9.67 -2.13 3.86
N GLU A 35 -9.87 -1.65 5.09
CA GLU A 35 -10.88 -2.19 6.01
C GLU A 35 -12.31 -2.08 5.45
N ASN A 36 -12.57 -1.06 4.62
CA ASN A 36 -13.90 -0.78 4.09
C ASN A 36 -14.12 -1.22 2.63
N ASN A 37 -13.06 -1.29 1.82
CA ASN A 37 -13.17 -1.42 0.36
C ASN A 37 -12.33 -2.56 -0.24
N ALA A 38 -11.45 -3.20 0.53
CA ALA A 38 -10.56 -4.21 -0.03
C ALA A 38 -11.34 -5.45 -0.50
N ASP A 39 -11.17 -5.79 -1.77
CA ASP A 39 -11.68 -7.01 -2.39
C ASP A 39 -10.60 -8.10 -2.53
N HIS A 40 -9.35 -7.78 -2.19
CA HIS A 40 -8.20 -8.66 -2.20
C HIS A 40 -7.47 -8.65 -0.84
N ASP A 41 -6.76 -9.71 -0.49
CA ASP A 41 -5.87 -9.78 0.67
C ASP A 41 -4.56 -8.98 0.54
N ARG A 42 -4.15 -8.52 -0.65
CA ARG A 42 -2.84 -7.86 -0.85
C ARG A 42 -2.90 -6.60 -1.70
N TYR A 43 -2.34 -5.53 -1.15
CA TYR A 43 -2.15 -4.26 -1.85
C TYR A 43 -0.76 -3.70 -1.56
N ARG A 44 -0.22 -2.93 -2.50
CA ARG A 44 1.00 -2.15 -2.32
C ARG A 44 0.61 -0.70 -2.12
N LEU A 45 0.98 -0.13 -0.98
CA LEU A 45 0.97 1.31 -0.75
C LEU A 45 2.25 1.89 -1.35
N GLN A 46 2.10 2.72 -2.38
CA GLN A 46 3.22 3.29 -3.11
C GLN A 46 3.12 4.82 -3.11
N PRO A 47 4.18 5.54 -2.73
CA PRO A 47 4.28 6.97 -3.02
C PRO A 47 4.51 7.16 -4.52
N GLU A 48 3.95 8.21 -5.14
CA GLU A 48 4.21 8.48 -6.57
C GLU A 48 5.64 8.97 -6.84
N ALA A 49 6.32 9.50 -5.82
CA ALA A 49 7.61 10.18 -5.94
C ALA A 49 8.80 9.41 -5.36
N ASP A 50 8.59 8.22 -4.77
CA ASP A 50 9.64 7.44 -4.10
C ASP A 50 9.46 5.94 -4.44
N ASP A 51 10.56 5.19 -4.53
CA ASP A 51 10.58 3.79 -4.95
C ASP A 51 10.52 2.81 -3.76
N ARG A 52 10.02 3.26 -2.60
CA ARG A 52 9.84 2.42 -1.41
C ARG A 52 8.37 2.05 -1.20
N PRO A 53 7.86 1.02 -1.91
CA PRO A 53 6.52 0.54 -1.69
C PRO A 53 6.44 -0.24 -0.37
N MET A 54 5.27 -0.17 0.27
CA MET A 54 4.92 -1.02 1.41
C MET A 54 3.87 -2.04 1.00
N LEU A 55 4.07 -3.29 1.40
CA LEU A 55 3.11 -4.35 1.23
C LEU A 55 2.09 -4.32 2.38
N MET A 56 0.82 -4.17 2.03
CA MET A 56 -0.32 -4.26 2.91
C MET A 56 -0.96 -5.65 2.74
N ILE A 57 -1.00 -6.45 3.82
CA ILE A 57 -1.53 -7.83 3.80
C ILE A 57 -2.66 -7.99 4.81
N ARG A 58 -3.74 -8.64 4.39
CA ARG A 58 -4.81 -9.10 5.26
C ARG A 58 -4.52 -10.50 5.78
N THR A 59 -4.52 -10.65 7.09
CA THR A 59 -4.39 -11.96 7.75
C THR A 59 -5.71 -12.74 7.72
N VAL A 60 -5.64 -14.03 8.06
CA VAL A 60 -6.82 -14.91 8.19
C VAL A 60 -7.82 -14.43 9.25
N THR A 61 -7.37 -13.68 10.25
CA THR A 61 -8.23 -13.03 11.27
C THR A 61 -8.85 -11.74 10.76
N GLY A 62 -8.57 -11.35 9.51
CA GLY A 62 -9.08 -10.14 8.88
C GLY A 62 -8.28 -8.87 9.21
N GLN A 63 -7.20 -8.95 9.98
CA GLN A 63 -6.38 -7.81 10.39
C GLN A 63 -5.38 -7.43 9.29
N TRP A 64 -5.19 -6.12 9.07
CA TRP A 64 -4.24 -5.57 8.12
C TRP A 64 -2.89 -5.24 8.75
N TYR A 65 -1.81 -5.63 8.07
CA TYR A 65 -0.43 -5.33 8.44
C TYR A 65 0.30 -4.68 7.27
N GLY A 66 1.22 -3.76 7.58
CA GLY A 66 2.13 -3.14 6.62
C GLY A 66 3.55 -3.69 6.79
N MET A 67 4.20 -4.03 5.69
CA MET A 67 5.59 -4.48 5.64
C MET A 67 6.35 -3.65 4.60
N LEU A 68 7.52 -3.12 4.98
CA LEU A 68 8.41 -2.48 4.00
C LEU A 68 8.90 -3.55 3.02
N ILE A 69 8.68 -3.31 1.73
CA ILE A 69 9.29 -4.13 0.70
C ILE A 69 10.66 -3.51 0.46
N ALA A 70 11.73 -4.24 0.76
CA ALA A 70 13.04 -3.84 0.26
C ALA A 70 12.90 -3.79 -1.27
N ALA A 71 13.15 -2.61 -1.87
CA ALA A 71 13.34 -2.53 -3.31
C ALA A 71 14.31 -3.66 -3.65
N GLU A 72 13.94 -4.57 -4.56
CA GLU A 72 14.85 -5.60 -5.01
C GLU A 72 16.12 -4.87 -5.44
N ALA A 73 17.18 -4.97 -4.62
CA ALA A 73 18.50 -4.58 -5.04
C ALA A 73 18.75 -5.48 -6.24
N GLY A 74 18.62 -4.92 -7.44
CA GLY A 74 18.88 -5.63 -8.67
C GLY A 74 20.16 -6.40 -8.49
N ALA A 75 20.05 -7.73 -8.50
CA ALA A 75 21.20 -8.58 -8.72
C ALA A 75 21.65 -8.29 -10.15
N THR A 76 22.46 -7.26 -10.32
CA THR A 76 23.28 -6.99 -11.51
C THR A 76 24.72 -7.37 -11.19
#